data_AF-A0A1Q6W8L8-F1
#
_entry.id   AF-A0A1Q6W8L8-F1
#
_cell.length_a   1.000
_cell.length_b   1.000
_cell.length_c   1.000
_cell.angle_alpha   90.00
_cell.angle_beta   90.00
_cell.angle_gamma   90.00
#
_symmetry.space_group_name_H-M   'P 1'
#
loop_
_entity.id
_entity.type
_entity.pdbx_description
1 polymer ?
#
loop_
_entity_poly.entity_id
_entity_poly.type
_entity_poly.pdbx_seq_one_letter_code
_entity_poly.pdbx_strand_id
1 'polypeptide(L)' 'MGDVYICPDAAWSGNGQRGTGNVTEELVRLAVHGTLHVLGYDHPDGAGRTRSPMWRRQERYVRRLLDGTA' A
#
# COMPACT_ATOMS: atom_id res chain seq x y z
N MET A 1 -12.11 -15.81 -0.07
CA MET A 1 -10.71 -15.42 0.15
C MET A 1 -10.05 -15.29 -1.21
N GLY A 2 -9.07 -14.40 -1.36
CA GLY A 2 -8.47 -14.07 -2.66
C GLY A 2 -6.98 -13.80 -2.54
N ASP A 3 -6.31 -13.69 -3.68
CA ASP A 3 -4.86 -13.55 -3.80
C ASP A 3 -4.45 -12.11 -4.12
N VAL A 4 -3.25 -11.73 -3.68
CA VAL A 4 -2.63 -10.43 -3.98
C VAL A 4 -1.31 -10.67 -4.70
N TYR A 5 -1.21 -10.21 -5.95
CA TYR A 5 0.00 -10.29 -6.75
C TYR A 5 0.63 -8.89 -6.86
N ILE A 6 1.93 -8.80 -6.58
CA ILE A 6 2.69 -7.53 -6.63
C ILE A 6 3.90 -7.73 -7.53
N CYS A 7 4.09 -6.83 -8.48
CA CYS A 7 5.29 -6.77 -9.32
C CYS A 7 6.23 -5.69 -8.77
N PRO A 8 7.40 -6.05 -8.20
CA PRO A 8 8.33 -5.08 -7.63
C PRO A 8 8.83 -4.04 -8.64
N ASP A 9 9.10 -4.45 -9.88
CA ASP A 9 9.53 -3.54 -10.95
C ASP A 9 8.48 -2.46 -11.26
N ALA A 10 7.20 -2.84 -11.25
CA ALA A 10 6.10 -1.89 -11.42
C ALA A 10 5.96 -0.95 -10.21
N ALA A 11 6.13 -1.45 -8.99
CA ALA A 11 6.12 -0.66 -7.77
C ALA A 11 7.24 0.41 -7.77
N TRP A 12 8.42 0.04 -8.25
CA TRP A 12 9.54 0.98 -8.44
C TRP A 12 9.24 2.06 -9.49
N SER A 13 8.55 1.69 -10.58
CA SER A 13 8.32 2.58 -11.72
C SER A 13 7.15 3.55 -11.52
N GLY A 14 6.12 3.16 -10.75
CA GLY A 14 4.89 3.94 -10.55
C GLY A 14 5.01 5.13 -9.61
N ASN A 15 6.04 5.18 -8.77
CA ASN A 15 6.20 6.22 -7.74
C ASN A 15 6.70 7.57 -8.26
N GLY A 16 6.83 7.76 -9.58
CA GLY A 16 7.30 9.01 -10.21
C GLY A 16 8.72 9.45 -9.81
N GLN A 17 9.34 8.72 -8.89
CA GLN A 17 10.64 8.95 -8.30
C GLN A 17 11.47 7.70 -8.55
N ARG A 18 12.07 7.63 -9.74
CA ARG A 18 13.23 6.76 -9.93
C ARG A 18 14.28 7.17 -8.89
N GLY A 19 14.37 6.44 -7.78
CA GLY A 19 15.57 6.39 -6.95
C GLY A 19 15.53 7.03 -5.55
N THR A 20 14.39 7.38 -4.95
CA THR A 20 14.39 7.98 -3.58
C THR A 20 13.44 7.33 -2.56
N GLY A 21 12.53 6.44 -2.97
CA GLY A 21 11.62 5.75 -2.05
C GLY A 21 12.15 4.40 -1.56
N ASN A 22 11.89 4.04 -0.30
CA ASN A 22 12.19 2.72 0.24
C ASN A 22 11.26 1.67 -0.42
N VAL A 23 11.82 0.82 -1.28
CA VAL A 23 11.06 -0.25 -1.98
C VAL A 23 10.32 -1.16 -1.01
N THR A 24 10.92 -1.45 0.14
CA THR A 24 10.27 -2.29 1.16
C THR A 24 9.01 -1.63 1.68
N GLU A 25 9.03 -0.32 1.94
CA GLU A 25 7.83 0.41 2.35
C GLU A 25 6.73 0.35 1.28
N GLU A 26 7.08 0.55 0.01
CA GLU A 26 6.12 0.50 -1.08
C GLU A 26 5.52 -0.90 -1.24
N LEU A 27 6.34 -1.96 -1.18
CA LEU A 27 5.87 -3.34 -1.25
C LEU A 27 4.95 -3.67 -0.07
N VAL A 28 5.28 -3.23 1.15
CA VAL A 28 4.42 -3.38 2.32
C VAL A 28 3.09 -2.64 2.12
N ARG A 29 3.15 -1.40 1.61
CA ARG A 29 1.97 -0.58 1.32
C ARG A 29 1.06 -1.25 0.29
N LEU A 30 1.61 -1.77 -0.81
CA LEU A 30 0.87 -2.51 -1.84
C LEU A 30 0.27 -3.82 -1.30
N ALA A 31 0.99 -4.56 -0.47
CA ALA A 31 0.49 -5.79 0.15
C ALA A 31 -0.68 -5.53 1.10
N VAL A 32 -0.55 -4.53 1.98
CA VAL A 32 -1.64 -4.10 2.85
C VAL A 32 -2.83 -3.61 2.01
N HIS A 33 -2.56 -2.81 0.99
CA HIS A 33 -3.58 -2.25 0.10
C HIS A 33 -4.40 -3.36 -0.59
N GLY A 34 -3.74 -4.29 -1.28
CA GLY A 34 -4.39 -5.42 -1.94
C GLY A 34 -5.14 -6.31 -0.96
N THR A 35 -4.58 -6.56 0.22
CA THR A 35 -5.24 -7.36 1.26
C THR A 35 -6.54 -6.71 1.73
N LEU A 36 -6.54 -5.38 1.91
CA LEU A 36 -7.74 -4.65 2.30
C LEU A 36 -8.83 -4.74 1.22
N HIS A 37 -8.47 -4.69 -0.07
CA HIS A 37 -9.44 -4.94 -1.14
C HIS A 37 -9.98 -6.37 -1.13
N VAL A 38 -9.14 -7.38 -0.91
CA VAL A 38 -9.59 -8.78 -0.75
C VAL A 38 -10.58 -8.94 0.42
N LEU A 39 -10.44 -8.13 1.46
CA LEU A 39 -11.35 -8.09 2.62
C LEU A 39 -12.61 -7.23 2.39
N GLY A 40 -12.80 -6.66 1.20
CA GLY A 40 -13.98 -5.86 0.82
C GLY A 40 -13.91 -4.38 1.24
N TYR A 41 -12.75 -3.87 1.64
CA TYR A 41 -12.57 -2.43 1.81
C TYR A 41 -12.32 -1.76 0.45
N ASP A 42 -12.75 -0.51 0.34
CA ASP A 42 -12.58 0.27 -0.88
C ASP A 42 -12.29 1.75 -0.58
N HIS A 43 -11.85 2.49 -1.60
CA HIS A 43 -11.63 3.93 -1.55
C HIS A 43 -12.03 4.60 -2.87
N PRO A 44 -12.43 5.88 -2.86
CA PRO A 44 -12.59 6.65 -4.08
C PRO A 44 -11.22 6.93 -4.72
N ASP A 45 -11.21 7.10 -6.04
CA ASP A 45 -10.04 7.59 -6.76
C ASP A 45 -9.75 9.07 -6.48
N GLY A 46 -8.55 9.51 -6.89
CA GLY A 46 -8.12 10.90 -6.80
C GLY A 46 -8.01 11.44 -5.36
N ALA A 47 -8.31 12.73 -5.17
CA ALA A 47 -8.10 13.44 -3.90
C ALA A 47 -8.98 12.94 -2.73
N GLY A 48 -9.98 12.09 -2.99
CA GLY A 48 -10.77 11.43 -1.95
C GLY A 48 -10.02 10.27 -1.28
N ARG A 49 -9.08 9.64 -1.99
CA ARG A 49 -8.39 8.39 -1.58
C ARG A 49 -7.79 8.49 -0.19
N THR A 50 -6.99 9.53 0.05
CA THR A 50 -6.22 9.72 1.30
C THR A 50 -7.09 10.03 2.53
N ARG A 51 -8.36 10.40 2.31
CA ARG A 51 -9.33 10.68 3.38
C ARG A 51 -10.23 9.49 3.68
N SER A 52 -10.14 8.42 2.87
CA SER A 52 -11.00 7.24 2.99
C SER A 52 -10.74 6.45 4.28
N PRO A 53 -11.75 5.73 4.80
CA PRO A 53 -11.55 4.77 5.89
C PRO A 53 -10.49 3.70 5.57
N MET A 54 -10.46 3.22 4.32
CA MET A 54 -9.48 2.22 3.88
C MET A 54 -8.05 2.77 3.94
N TRP A 55 -7.82 3.99 3.46
CA TRP A 55 -6.49 4.61 3.51
C TRP A 55 -5.98 4.75 4.94
N ARG A 56 -6.81 5.28 5.86
CA ARG A 56 -6.42 5.41 7.28
C ARG A 56 -6.07 4.06 7.91
N ARG A 57 -6.80 3.01 7.53
CA ARG A 57 -6.54 1.64 7.97
C ARG A 57 -5.24 1.10 7.39
N GLN A 58 -4.98 1.33 6.11
CA GLN A 58 -3.73 0.98 5.43
C GLN A 58 -2.52 1.59 6.14
N GLU A 59 -2.51 2.91 6.33
CA GLU A 59 -1.37 3.61 6.94
C GLU A 59 -1.08 3.16 8.36
N ARG A 60 -2.11 2.78 9.12
CA ARG A 60 -1.94 2.19 10.45
C ARG A 60 -1.19 0.86 10.40
N TYR A 61 -1.53 -0.01 9.45
CA TYR A 61 -0.87 -1.31 9.31
C TYR A 61 0.54 -1.17 8.73
N VAL A 62 0.75 -0.30 7.73
CA VAL A 62 2.06 -0.05 7.15
C VAL A 62 3.05 0.40 8.22
N ARG A 63 2.69 1.42 9.03
CA ARG A 63 3.53 1.89 10.14
C ARG A 63 3.89 0.76 11.11
N ARG A 64 2.88 0.02 11.58
CA ARG A 64 3.10 -1.09 12.53
C ARG A 64 4.02 -2.17 11.97
N LEU A 65 3.94 -2.46 10.67
CA LEU A 65 4.77 -3.48 10.04
C LEU A 65 6.21 -2.99 9.86
N LEU A 66 6.41 -1.72 9.50
CA LEU A 66 7.76 -1.15 9.34
C LEU A 66 8.46 -0.93 10.68
N ASP A 67 7.74 -0.47 11.69
CA ASP A 67 8.27 -0.28 13.05
C ASP A 67 8.67 -1.62 13.70
N GLY A 68 8.00 -2.71 13.33
CA GLY A 68 8.32 -4.06 13.79
C GLY A 68 9.43 -4.77 13.01
N THR A 69 9.94 -4.16 11.93
CA THR A 69 11.06 -4.67 11.12
C THR A 69 12.40 -3.97 11.40
N ALA A 70 12.43 -3.09 12.41
CA ALA A 70 13.64 -2.42 12.90
C ALA A 70 14.43 -3.28 13.90
#